data_AF-A0A964HB12-F1
#
_entry.id   AF-A0A964HB12-F1
#
_cell.length_a   1.000
_cell.length_b   1.000
_cell.length_c   1.000
_cell.angle_alpha   90.00
_cell.angle_beta   90.00
_cell.angle_gamma   90.00
#
_symmetry.space_group_name_H-M   'P 1'
#
loop_
_entity.id
_entity.type
_entity.pdbx_description
1 polymer ?
#
loop_
_entity_poly.entity_id
_entity_poly.type
_entity_poly.pdbx_seq_one_letter_code
_entity_poly.pdbx_strand_id
1 'polypeptide(L)'
;MTETCDKCGGPMKVKRGRFGKFLACANYPQCKSVKPLTTGVACPEPGCTGQLTSRRTKRGKAFYSCSRYPDCKYAIWNKPVKQKCDGCGAPFLVEKYTKAKGAHLACPKCKWEPPKAGEAKP
;
A
#
# COMPACT_ATOMS: atom_id res chain seq x y z
N MET A 1 -4.68 10.10 14.80
CA MET A 1 -5.65 10.69 13.86
C MET A 1 -6.43 9.57 13.19
N THR A 2 -7.73 9.51 13.47
CA THR A 2 -8.67 8.48 13.02
C THR A 2 -9.17 8.85 11.63
N GLU A 3 -9.13 7.94 10.65
CA GLU A 3 -9.74 8.23 9.34
C GLU A 3 -11.26 8.36 9.50
N THR A 4 -11.80 9.48 9.01
CA THR A 4 -13.23 9.79 9.05
C THR A 4 -13.90 9.28 7.79
N CYS A 5 -15.08 8.67 7.93
CA CYS A 5 -15.85 8.19 6.79
C CYS A 5 -16.62 9.34 6.13
N ASP A 6 -16.50 9.51 4.81
CA ASP A 6 -17.19 10.58 4.07
C ASP A 6 -18.73 10.45 4.07
N LYS A 7 -19.26 9.26 4.37
CA LYS A 7 -20.72 9.03 4.42
C LYS A 7 -21.35 9.28 5.78
N CYS A 8 -20.66 8.89 6.85
CA CYS A 8 -21.20 8.91 8.22
C CYS A 8 -20.58 9.99 9.10
N GLY A 9 -19.45 10.61 8.68
CA GLY A 9 -18.61 11.43 9.56
C GLY A 9 -18.01 10.65 10.75
N GLY A 10 -18.27 9.35 10.83
CA GLY A 10 -17.87 8.49 11.93
C GLY A 10 -16.45 7.94 11.78
N PRO A 11 -15.86 7.43 12.87
CA PRO A 11 -14.52 6.86 12.85
C PRO A 11 -14.49 5.57 12.03
N MET A 12 -13.51 5.43 11.14
CA MET A 12 -13.24 4.18 10.44
C MET A 12 -12.23 3.33 11.24
N LYS A 13 -12.49 2.02 11.30
CA LYS A 13 -11.59 1.04 11.93
C LYS A 13 -11.00 0.11 10.88
N VAL A 14 -9.70 -0.19 11.02
CA VAL A 14 -9.03 -1.18 10.17
C VAL A 14 -9.49 -2.58 10.61
N LYS A 15 -10.28 -3.24 9.75
CA LYS A 15 -10.63 -4.65 9.88
C LYS A 15 -9.80 -5.49 8.90
N ARG A 16 -9.70 -6.79 9.18
CA ARG A 16 -9.00 -7.74 8.30
C ARG A 16 -10.02 -8.70 7.70
N GLY A 17 -10.02 -8.82 6.38
CA GLY A 17 -10.91 -9.69 5.62
C GLY A 17 -10.14 -10.65 4.72
N ARG A 18 -10.87 -11.47 3.96
CA ARG A 18 -10.32 -12.48 3.04
C ARG A 18 -9.34 -11.92 2.01
N PHE A 19 -9.55 -10.67 1.59
CA PHE A 19 -8.76 -9.99 0.57
C PHE A 19 -7.67 -9.06 1.11
N GLY A 20 -7.57 -8.87 2.43
CA GLY A 20 -6.59 -7.97 3.04
C GLY A 20 -7.17 -7.16 4.19
N LYS A 21 -6.40 -6.18 4.66
CA LYS A 21 -6.91 -5.17 5.61
C LYS A 21 -7.82 -4.20 4.84
N PHE A 22 -8.88 -3.71 5.47
CA PHE A 22 -9.80 -2.72 4.93
C PHE A 22 -10.28 -1.81 6.04
N LEU A 23 -10.63 -0.57 5.70
CA LEU A 23 -11.27 0.36 6.62
C LEU A 23 -12.79 0.17 6.55
N ALA A 24 -13.43 0.01 7.70
CA ALA A 24 -14.88 -0.05 7.82
C ALA A 24 -15.38 1.06 8.74
N CYS A 25 -16.49 1.77 8.41
CA CYS A 25 -17.12 2.71 9.35
C CYS A 25 -17.50 1.92 10.63
N ALA A 26 -17.15 2.47 11.79
CA ALA A 26 -17.47 1.84 13.08
C ALA A 26 -18.99 1.82 13.35
N ASN A 27 -19.75 2.69 12.69
CA ASN A 27 -21.22 2.83 12.83
C ASN A 27 -22.00 1.78 12.00
N TYR A 28 -21.45 0.59 11.77
CA TYR A 28 -22.23 -0.51 11.21
C TYR A 28 -23.29 -0.94 12.24
N PRO A 29 -24.59 -1.11 11.89
CA PRO A 29 -25.18 -1.28 10.56
C PRO A 29 -25.64 -0.01 9.83
N GLN A 30 -25.66 1.15 10.50
CA GLN A 30 -26.15 2.42 9.94
C GLN A 30 -25.31 2.93 8.75
N CYS A 31 -24.00 2.66 8.76
CA CYS A 31 -23.12 2.98 7.64
C CYS A 31 -22.31 1.76 7.20
N LYS A 32 -22.65 1.23 6.02
CA LYS A 32 -21.95 0.10 5.38
C LYS A 32 -20.76 0.55 4.51
N SER A 33 -20.23 1.76 4.75
CA SER A 33 -19.09 2.28 4.02
C SER A 33 -17.83 1.50 4.39
N VAL A 34 -17.26 0.85 3.39
CA VAL A 34 -15.96 0.17 3.49
C VAL A 34 -15.03 0.77 2.44
N LYS A 35 -13.83 1.12 2.86
CA LYS A 35 -12.75 1.53 1.97
C LYS A 35 -11.69 0.42 1.97
N PRO A 36 -11.27 -0.07 0.79
CA PRO A 36 -10.12 -0.96 0.75
C PRO A 36 -8.91 -0.23 1.33
N LEU A 37 -8.18 -0.87 2.25
CA LEU A 37 -6.92 -0.34 2.72
C LEU A 37 -5.91 -0.62 1.60
N THR A 38 -5.82 0.30 0.63
CA THR A 38 -4.74 0.26 -0.36
C THR A 38 -3.43 0.53 0.38
N THR A 39 -2.30 0.18 -0.22
CA THR A 39 -0.99 0.54 0.36
C THR A 39 -0.78 2.07 0.42
N GLY A 40 -1.75 2.87 -0.05
CA GLY A 40 -1.66 4.33 -0.13
C GLY A 40 -0.64 4.80 -1.16
N VAL A 41 -0.13 3.88 -1.97
CA VAL A 41 0.93 4.10 -2.94
C VAL A 41 0.29 4.27 -4.32
N ALA A 42 0.50 5.47 -4.89
CA ALA A 42 0.15 5.75 -6.26
C ALA A 42 1.06 4.95 -7.23
N CYS A 43 0.52 4.60 -8.39
CA CYS A 43 1.29 3.97 -9.44
C CYS A 43 2.46 4.89 -9.87
N PRO A 44 3.68 4.37 -10.11
CA PRO A 44 4.80 5.21 -10.53
C PRO A 44 4.79 5.47 -12.04
N GLU A 45 3.85 4.88 -12.79
CA GLU A 45 3.74 5.09 -14.22
C GLU A 45 3.31 6.53 -14.53
N PRO A 46 4.09 7.27 -15.35
CA PRO A 46 3.71 8.62 -15.77
C PRO A 46 2.41 8.55 -16.58
N GLY A 47 1.37 9.26 -16.13
CA GLY A 47 0.03 9.23 -16.73
C GLY A 47 -0.99 8.32 -16.03
N CYS A 48 -0.58 7.59 -14.99
CA CYS A 48 -1.48 6.71 -14.24
C CYS A 48 -1.93 7.35 -12.92
N THR A 49 -3.23 7.64 -12.79
CA THR A 49 -3.87 8.04 -11.52
C THR A 49 -4.30 6.84 -10.66
N GLY A 50 -3.89 5.63 -11.05
CA GLY A 50 -4.20 4.40 -10.33
C GLY A 50 -3.41 4.24 -9.03
N GLN A 51 -3.93 3.41 -8.14
CA GLN A 51 -3.28 3.07 -6.88
C GLN A 51 -2.85 1.59 -6.87
N LEU A 52 -1.79 1.26 -6.15
CA LEU A 52 -1.40 -0.13 -5.94
C LEU A 52 -2.34 -0.79 -4.95
N THR A 53 -3.00 -1.84 -5.43
CA THR A 53 -3.93 -2.67 -4.68
C THR A 53 -3.29 -4.03 -4.40
N SER A 54 -3.40 -4.51 -3.17
CA SER A 54 -2.95 -5.87 -2.85
C SER A 54 -3.92 -6.89 -3.47
N ARG A 55 -3.41 -7.72 -4.37
CA ARG A 55 -4.10 -8.85 -4.96
C ARG A 55 -3.40 -10.15 -4.58
N ARG A 56 -4.12 -11.27 -4.67
CA ARG A 56 -3.54 -12.61 -4.51
C ARG A 56 -3.65 -13.36 -5.82
N THR A 57 -2.58 -14.05 -6.19
CA THR A 57 -2.59 -14.97 -7.33
C THR A 57 -3.36 -16.25 -6.98
N LYS A 58 -3.71 -17.07 -7.99
CA LYS A 58 -4.27 -18.43 -7.77
C LYS A 58 -3.40 -19.29 -6.84
N ARG A 59 -2.09 -19.04 -6.79
CA ARG A 59 -1.12 -19.73 -5.91
C ARG A 59 -1.04 -19.15 -4.49
N GLY A 60 -1.91 -18.22 -4.11
CA GLY A 60 -1.94 -17.63 -2.77
C GLY A 60 -0.87 -16.58 -2.49
N LYS A 61 0.13 -16.41 -3.37
CA LYS A 61 1.15 -15.37 -3.24
C LYS A 61 0.53 -14.00 -3.50
N ALA A 62 0.68 -13.10 -2.52
CA ALA A 62 0.22 -11.72 -2.61
C ALA A 62 1.15 -10.92 -3.53
N PHE A 63 0.57 -10.07 -4.35
CA PHE A 63 1.25 -9.12 -5.24
C PHE A 63 0.47 -7.81 -5.24
N TYR A 64 1.13 -6.72 -5.57
CA TYR A 64 0.51 -5.39 -5.62
C TYR A 64 0.43 -4.97 -7.07
N SER A 65 -0.78 -4.78 -7.58
CA SER A 65 -1.02 -4.35 -8.96
C SER A 65 -1.75 -3.02 -8.99
N CYS A 66 -1.54 -2.26 -10.05
CA CYS A 66 -2.31 -1.06 -10.30
C CYS A 66 -3.81 -1.36 -10.37
N SER A 67 -4.63 -0.46 -9.81
CA SER A 67 -6.09 -0.51 -9.90
C SER A 67 -6.61 -0.24 -11.31
N ARG A 68 -5.80 0.36 -12.17
CA ARG A 68 -6.15 0.82 -13.53
C ARG A 68 -5.80 -0.18 -14.63
N TYR A 69 -5.69 -1.46 -14.30
CA TYR A 69 -5.52 -2.53 -15.29
C TYR A 69 -6.78 -2.61 -16.17
N PRO A 70 -6.70 -2.68 -17.53
CA PRO A 70 -5.54 -3.04 -18.35
C PRO A 70 -4.65 -1.89 -18.85
N ASP A 71 -5.03 -0.62 -18.67
CA ASP A 71 -4.26 0.56 -19.10
C ASP A 71 -2.87 0.63 -18.44
N CYS A 72 -2.79 0.20 -17.18
CA CYS A 72 -1.55 0.13 -16.42
C CYS A 72 -1.31 -1.29 -15.91
N LYS A 73 -0.26 -1.94 -16.44
CA LYS A 73 0.12 -3.33 -16.12
C LYS A 73 1.16 -3.42 -15.00
N TYR A 74 1.47 -2.32 -14.33
CA TYR A 74 2.42 -2.31 -13.22
C TYR A 74 1.99 -3.26 -12.10
N ALA A 75 2.86 -4.23 -11.81
CA ALA A 75 2.69 -5.18 -10.73
C ALA A 75 4.04 -5.49 -10.06
N ILE A 76 4.03 -5.58 -8.75
CA ILE A 76 5.22 -5.91 -7.94
C ILE A 76 4.88 -6.99 -6.91
N TRP A 77 5.83 -7.86 -6.65
CA TRP A 77 5.70 -8.90 -5.62
C TRP A 77 5.98 -8.36 -4.22
N ASN A 78 6.87 -7.39 -4.16
CA ASN A 78 7.32 -6.75 -2.92
C ASN A 78 6.28 -5.74 -2.45
N LYS A 79 6.20 -5.55 -1.13
CA LYS A 79 5.25 -4.63 -0.52
C LYS A 79 5.68 -3.19 -0.80
N PRO A 80 4.88 -2.37 -1.49
CA PRO A 80 5.18 -0.97 -1.67
C PRO A 80 4.91 -0.22 -0.37
N VAL A 81 5.80 0.69 -0.01
CA VAL A 81 5.73 1.56 1.16
C VAL A 81 5.67 2.99 0.68
N LYS A 82 4.76 3.79 1.25
CA LYS A 82 4.53 5.20 0.91
C LYS A 82 5.66 6.10 1.42
N GLN A 83 6.89 5.78 1.03
CA GLN A 83 8.10 6.53 1.34
C GLN A 83 8.70 7.04 0.03
N LYS A 84 9.01 8.33 -0.01
CA LYS A 84 9.65 8.94 -1.19
C LYS A 84 11.11 8.49 -1.26
N CYS A 85 11.62 8.37 -2.48
CA CYS A 85 13.04 8.12 -2.72
C CYS A 85 13.78 9.44 -2.98
N ASP A 86 14.74 9.79 -2.12
CA ASP A 86 15.55 11.01 -2.28
C ASP A 86 16.48 10.96 -3.50
N GLY A 87 16.88 9.76 -3.95
CA GLY A 87 17.80 9.60 -5.07
C GLY A 87 17.18 9.68 -6.47
N CYS A 88 15.86 9.47 -6.63
CA CYS A 88 15.22 9.50 -7.96
C CYS A 88 13.80 10.08 -7.98
N GLY A 89 13.28 10.53 -6.84
CA GLY A 89 11.93 11.08 -6.73
C GLY A 89 10.80 10.05 -6.84
N ALA A 90 11.09 8.75 -6.70
CA ALA A 90 10.04 7.73 -6.73
C ALA A 90 9.00 7.99 -5.61
N PRO A 91 7.70 7.86 -5.88
CA PRO A 91 6.65 8.13 -4.90
C PRO A 91 6.50 7.04 -3.83
N PHE A 92 7.19 5.91 -4.01
CA PHE A 92 7.22 4.78 -3.08
C PHE A 92 8.51 3.98 -3.19
N LEU A 93 8.75 3.17 -2.16
CA LEU A 93 9.81 2.18 -2.11
C LEU A 93 9.21 0.78 -1.97
N VAL A 94 10.01 -0.26 -2.20
CA VAL A 94 9.57 -1.65 -2.06
C VAL A 94 10.34 -2.36 -0.95
N GLU A 95 9.62 -3.11 -0.13
CA GLU A 95 10.19 -3.92 0.94
C GLU A 95 10.80 -5.20 0.37
N LYS A 96 12.12 -5.33 0.44
CA LYS A 96 12.91 -6.49 0.04
C LYS A 96 13.46 -7.20 1.28
N TYR A 97 13.78 -8.48 1.12
CA TYR A 97 14.39 -9.29 2.17
C TYR A 97 15.78 -9.75 1.71
N THR A 98 16.82 -9.47 2.50
CA THR A 98 18.18 -9.97 2.29
C THR A 98 18.65 -10.71 3.53
N LYS A 99 19.40 -11.82 3.35
CA LYS A 99 19.92 -12.62 4.48
C LYS A 99 20.81 -11.82 5.44
N ALA A 100 21.57 -10.84 4.94
CA ALA A 100 22.52 -10.06 5.74
C ALA A 100 21.87 -8.93 6.57
N LYS A 101 20.79 -8.31 6.07
CA LYS A 101 20.18 -7.12 6.68
C LYS A 101 18.72 -7.30 7.06
N GLY A 102 18.09 -8.44 6.75
CA GLY A 102 16.67 -8.68 6.97
C GLY A 102 15.78 -7.91 5.98
N ALA A 103 14.58 -7.53 6.43
CA ALA A 103 13.69 -6.66 5.67
C ALA A 103 14.29 -5.25 5.54
N HIS A 104 14.49 -4.79 4.31
CA HIS A 104 14.99 -3.45 3.98
C HIS A 104 14.15 -2.86 2.84
N LEU A 105 14.07 -1.54 2.80
CA LEU A 105 13.38 -0.84 1.73
C LEU A 105 14.38 -0.56 0.62
N ALA A 106 13.95 -0.73 -0.63
CA ALA A 106 14.77 -0.44 -1.79
C ALA A 106 13.94 0.25 -2.85
N CYS A 107 14.53 1.20 -3.56
CA CYS A 107 13.86 1.87 -4.65
C CYS A 107 13.75 0.92 -5.86
N PRO A 108 12.56 0.76 -6.46
CA PRO A 108 12.41 -0.05 -7.68
C PRO A 108 13.14 0.56 -8.88
N LYS A 109 13.42 1.88 -8.88
CA LYS A 109 14.02 2.61 -10.01
C LYS A 109 15.55 2.70 -9.91
N CYS A 110 16.08 3.20 -8.78
CA CYS A 110 17.51 3.45 -8.60
C CYS A 110 18.22 2.52 -7.60
N LYS A 111 17.53 1.52 -7.05
CA LYS A 111 18.03 0.62 -5.99
C LYS A 111 18.50 1.31 -4.70
N TRP A 112 18.23 2.60 -4.52
CA TRP A 112 18.54 3.31 -3.29
C TRP A 112 17.77 2.73 -2.10
N GLU A 113 18.47 2.51 -0.99
CA GLU A 113 17.94 1.92 0.22
C GLU A 113 17.95 2.98 1.34
N PRO A 114 16.79 3.45 1.84
CA PRO A 114 16.78 4.29 3.02
C PRO A 114 17.27 3.49 4.24
N PRO A 115 17.82 4.18 5.26
CA PRO A 115 18.09 3.55 6.55
C PRO A 115 16.78 2.98 7.14
N LYS A 116 16.87 1.83 7.81
CA LYS A 116 15.70 1.06 8.31
C LYS A 116 14.77 1.96 9.12
N ALA A 117 13.52 2.07 8.68
CA ALA A 117 12.43 2.68 9.45
C ALA A 117 12.01 1.74 10.59
N GLY A 118 12.83 1.69 11.64
CA GLY A 118 12.61 0.91 12.86
C GLY A 118 12.67 1.72 14.16
N GLU A 119 12.97 3.02 14.11
CA GLU A 119 13.04 3.87 15.31
C GLU A 119 12.35 5.22 15.07
N ALA A 120 11.13 5.37 15.63
CA ALA A 120 10.47 6.59 16.12
C ALA A 120 8.96 6.28 16.32
N LYS A 121 8.59 5.66 17.46
CA LYS A 121 8.03 6.23 18.71
C LYS A 121 6.50 6.47 18.68
N PRO A 122 5.77 6.44 19.81
CA PRO A 122 6.17 6.70 21.21
C PRO A 122 6.60 5.49 22.04
#